data_AF-A0A920NE69-F1
#
_entry.id   AF-A0A920NE69-F1
#
_cell.length_a   1.000
_cell.length_b   1.000
_cell.length_c   1.000
_cell.angle_alpha   90.00
_cell.angle_beta   90.00
_cell.angle_gamma   90.00
#
_symmetry.space_group_name_H-M   'P 1'
#
loop_
_entity.id
_entity.type
_entity.pdbx_description
1 polymer ?
#
loop_
_entity_poly.entity_id
_entity_poly.type
_entity_poly.pdbx_seq_one_letter_code
_entity_poly.pdbx_strand_id
1 'polypeptide(L)' 'MDPDVPLIVPEVNSQNLKNYKKKNIIANANCSVIPLVVVFKNPFS' A
#
# COMPACT_ATOMS: atom_id res chain seq x y z
N MET A 1 -3.49 -7.62 10.99
CA MET A 1 -3.39 -6.42 10.13
C MET A 1 -4.40 -5.41 10.66
N ASP A 2 -3.99 -4.18 10.93
CA ASP A 2 -4.88 -3.15 11.46
C ASP A 2 -5.62 -2.48 10.29
N PRO A 3 -6.97 -2.55 10.21
CA PRO A 3 -7.73 -2.04 9.07
C PRO A 3 -7.73 -0.51 8.95
N ASP A 4 -7.37 0.22 10.01
CA ASP A 4 -7.27 1.69 9.99
C ASP A 4 -5.88 2.20 9.65
N VAL A 5 -4.89 1.31 9.51
CA VAL A 5 -3.53 1.65 9.08
C VAL A 5 -3.36 1.23 7.62
N PRO A 6 -3.25 2.19 6.68
CA PRO A 6 -3.08 1.85 5.27
C PRO A 6 -1.72 1.21 5.01
N LEU A 7 -1.71 0.04 4.36
CA LEU A 7 -0.52 -0.56 3.77
C LEU A 7 -0.27 0.06 2.38
N ILE A 8 0.84 0.78 2.21
CA ILE A 8 1.14 1.51 0.98
C ILE A 8 2.31 0.86 0.24
N VAL A 9 2.10 0.58 -1.05
CA VAL A 9 3.12 0.36 -2.06
C VAL A 9 2.87 1.43 -3.14
N PRO A 10 3.74 2.44 -3.28
CA PRO A 10 3.44 3.64 -4.09
C PRO A 10 2.99 3.36 -5.52
N GLU A 11 3.61 2.38 -6.18
CA GLU A 11 3.32 1.96 -7.56
C GLU A 11 1.97 1.24 -7.68
N VAL A 12 1.41 0.75 -6.58
CA VAL A 12 0.22 -0.11 -6.56
C VAL A 12 -0.99 0.61 -5.99
N ASN A 13 -0.85 1.37 -4.90
CA ASN A 13 -2.01 1.90 -4.19
C ASN A 13 -1.79 3.26 -3.50
N SER A 14 -0.97 4.13 -4.09
CA SER A 14 -0.72 5.49 -3.58
C SER A 14 -1.99 6.30 -3.26
N GLN A 15 -3.10 6.08 -3.97
CA GLN A 15 -4.38 6.75 -3.68
C GLN A 15 -4.95 6.45 -2.28
N ASN A 16 -4.51 5.36 -1.64
CA ASN A 16 -4.94 4.98 -0.29
C ASN A 16 -4.24 5.81 0.79
N LEU A 17 -3.20 6.58 0.43
CA LEU A 17 -2.46 7.42 1.36
C LEU A 17 -3.39 8.33 2.15
N LYS A 18 -4.43 8.90 1.53
CA LYS A 18 -5.43 9.76 2.17
C LYS A 18 -6.06 9.20 3.47
N ASN A 19 -6.03 7.87 3.65
CA ASN A 19 -6.59 7.19 4.82
C ASN A 19 -5.65 7.22 6.05
N TYR A 20 -4.39 7.66 5.91
CA TYR A 20 -3.41 7.68 7.02
C TYR A 20 -3.92 8.51 8.22
N LYS A 21 -4.76 9.52 7.96
CA LYS A 21 -5.25 10.50 8.95
C LYS A 21 -6.04 9.88 10.11
N LYS A 22 -6.55 8.65 9.97
CA LYS A 22 -7.27 7.95 11.04
C LYS A 22 -6.39 7.67 12.26
N LYS A 23 -5.12 7.32 12.04
CA LYS A 23 -4.17 6.94 13.09
C LYS A 23 -2.83 7.66 13.00
N ASN A 24 -2.62 8.47 11.97
CA ASN A 24 -1.35 9.10 11.63
C ASN A 24 -0.20 8.10 11.44
N ILE A 25 -0.52 6.89 10.98
CA ILE A 25 0.44 5.79 10.75
C ILE A 25 0.24 5.27 9.33
N ILE A 26 1.35 4.89 8.68
CA ILE A 26 1.37 4.20 7.39
C ILE A 26 2.15 2.92 7.58
N ALA A 27 1.59 1.80 7.12
CA ALA A 27 2.32 0.55 7.02
C ALA A 27 3.00 0.45 5.65
N ASN A 28 4.22 -0.04 5.61
CA ASN A 28 4.90 -0.41 4.36
C ASN A 28 4.81 -1.93 4.17
N ALA A 29 4.70 -2.38 2.92
CA ALA A 29 4.77 -3.80 2.60
C ALA A 29 6.18 -4.36 2.89
N ASN A 30 6.23 -5.68 3.09
CA ASN A 30 7.50 -6.36 3.28
C ASN A 30 8.36 -6.29 2.00
N CYS A 31 9.66 -6.09 2.15
CA CYS A 31 10.61 -6.03 1.03
C CYS A 31 10.60 -7.28 0.13
N SER A 32 10.27 -8.46 0.66
CA SER A 32 10.13 -9.70 -0.13
C SER A 32 8.84 -9.75 -0.95
N VAL A 33 7.84 -8.95 -0.59
CA VAL A 33 6.50 -8.95 -1.19
C VAL A 33 6.32 -7.78 -2.17
N ILE A 34 6.99 -6.64 -1.94
CA ILE A 34 6.90 -5.46 -2.82
C ILE A 34 7.14 -5.83 -4.30
N PRO A 35 8.21 -6.55 -4.68
CA PRO A 35 8.46 -6.88 -6.09
C PRO A 35 7.31 -7.67 -6.73
N LEU A 36 6.73 -8.59 -5.96
CA LEU A 36 5.63 -9.44 -6.42
C LEU A 36 4.35 -8.64 -6.67
N VAL A 37 3.99 -7.77 -5.72
CA VAL A 37 2.77 -6.96 -5.82
C VAL A 37 2.88 -5.91 -6.92
N VAL A 38 4.08 -5.35 -7.16
CA VAL A 38 4.33 -4.45 -8.29
C VAL A 38 4.17 -5.17 -9.62
N VAL A 39 4.68 -6.41 -9.76
CA VAL A 39 4.51 -7.22 -10.99
C VAL A 39 3.03 -7.53 -11.25
N PHE A 40 2.25 -7.79 -10.20
CA PHE A 40 0.83 -8.10 -10.33
C PHE A 40 -0.09 -6.86 -10.39
N LYS A 41 0.46 -5.65 -10.30
CA LYS A 41 -0.31 -4.42 -10.54
C LYS A 41 -0.76 -4.41 -12.00
N ASN A 42 -2.07 -4.55 -12.23
CA ASN A 42 -2.64 -4.61 -13.57
C ASN A 42 -2.26 -3.33 -14.36
N PRO A 43 -1.58 -3.43 -15.52
CA PRO A 43 -1.12 -2.26 -16.28
C PRO A 43 -2.26 -1.52 -17.00
N PHE A 44 -3.49 -2.05 -16.96
CA PHE A 44 -4.69 -1.46 -17.58
C PHE A 44 -5.68 -0.85 -16.57
N SER A 45 -5.25 -0.65 -15.31
CA SER A 45 -6.08 -0.11 -14.23
C SER A 45 -5.89 1.39 -14.00
#